data_AF-A0A6A8QK04-F1
#
_entry.id   AF-A0A6A8QK04-F1
#
_cell.length_a   1.000
_cell.length_b   1.000
_cell.length_c   1.000
_cell.angle_alpha   90.00
_cell.angle_beta   90.00
_cell.angle_gamma   90.00
#
_symmetry.space_group_name_H-M   'P 1'
#
loop_
_entity.id
_entity.type
_entity.pdbx_description
1 polymer ?
#
loop_
_entity_poly.entity_id
_entity_poly.type
_entity_poly.pdbx_seq_one_letter_code
_entity_poly.pdbx_strand_id
1 'polypeptide(L)'
;MKQGSESDMANGTGGAGAPQEEDRRRATRRKRFRIFGVALGVIGAGAAIGWFITRNDQSTDDAFIEAYVVQIAPQVGGLVASVHVGENQRVEAGQALIDIDTRDLDVAQASARAGLEVARAAEQSAQADLDLTRSTTGAAVDQARQAVEQARQAVEQSRHEADAAEADSVRAEADVVRYRDLAARSDASRQRLEQAVADARATGSRARAARTAVNAQQAALAQAEARLRDALAAPQRLAVKEAALTNARAQRAQADAALRSADNNLAYAHLTAPAAGRIGRRAVNPGDVVQRNQILGNLVLDPPWVVANFKETQLTRMRPGQPARLHIDAFPDHPLTGRVQSIQPGSGARFSLLPPENATGNFVKVVQRVPVKIVFDDPSDPFLRRLSAGMSVVPTVDVGVEPSPGAEERNRAATLTTEGRP
;
A
#
# COMPACT_ATOMS: atom_id res chain seq x y z
N MET A 1 -30.14 -41.89 -120.00
CA MET A 1 -31.04 -42.91 -119.40
C MET A 1 -32.15 -42.15 -118.71
N LYS A 2 -33.38 -42.11 -119.27
CA LYS A 2 -34.52 -42.95 -118.85
C LYS A 2 -34.65 -42.99 -117.31
N GLN A 3 -35.74 -42.65 -116.65
CA GLN A 3 -37.14 -42.49 -117.03
C GLN A 3 -37.91 -42.08 -115.75
N GLY A 4 -39.04 -41.37 -115.90
CA GLY A 4 -40.16 -41.35 -114.95
C GLY A 4 -40.01 -40.42 -113.74
N SER A 5 -41.03 -39.70 -113.28
CA SER A 5 -42.47 -39.80 -113.56
C SER A 5 -43.20 -38.51 -113.15
N GLU A 6 -44.25 -38.19 -113.91
CA GLU A 6 -45.54 -37.58 -113.51
C GLU A 6 -45.51 -36.25 -112.72
N SER A 7 -45.77 -35.11 -113.35
CA SER A 7 -47.07 -34.54 -113.79
C SER A 7 -47.97 -34.08 -112.62
N ASP A 8 -48.05 -32.77 -112.41
CA ASP A 8 -49.35 -32.09 -112.52
C ASP A 8 -49.24 -30.58 -112.74
N MET A 9 -50.13 -30.10 -113.61
CA MET A 9 -50.32 -28.72 -114.08
C MET A 9 -51.24 -27.98 -113.09
N ALA A 10 -50.90 -26.80 -112.56
CA ALA A 10 -51.03 -25.46 -113.15
C ALA A 10 -52.11 -24.59 -112.47
N ASN A 11 -51.66 -23.35 -112.18
CA ASN A 11 -52.37 -22.08 -112.31
C ASN A 11 -53.13 -21.49 -111.09
N GLY A 12 -52.88 -20.20 -110.80
CA GLY A 12 -53.79 -19.38 -110.00
C GLY A 12 -53.21 -18.27 -109.10
N THR A 13 -52.67 -17.19 -109.71
CA THR A 13 -52.84 -15.77 -109.34
C THR A 13 -52.54 -15.21 -107.91
N GLY A 14 -51.55 -14.31 -107.85
CA GLY A 14 -51.76 -12.87 -107.55
C GLY A 14 -51.81 -12.40 -106.08
N GLY A 15 -50.96 -11.41 -105.73
CA GLY A 15 -51.21 -10.54 -104.57
C GLY A 15 -49.95 -9.91 -103.97
N ALA A 16 -49.81 -8.59 -104.12
CA ALA A 16 -48.66 -7.78 -103.74
C ALA A 16 -48.63 -7.38 -102.25
N GLY A 17 -47.42 -7.07 -101.73
CA GLY A 17 -47.22 -6.02 -100.72
C GLY A 17 -46.45 -6.39 -99.45
N ALA A 18 -45.26 -5.77 -99.29
CA ALA A 18 -44.75 -5.07 -98.08
C ALA A 18 -43.31 -5.43 -97.67
N PRO A 19 -42.33 -4.53 -97.82
CA PRO A 19 -41.04 -4.60 -97.12
C PRO A 19 -41.00 -3.57 -95.99
N GLN A 20 -41.23 -3.94 -94.72
CA GLN A 20 -41.02 -3.05 -93.56
C GLN A 20 -41.15 -3.77 -92.19
N GLU A 21 -40.22 -4.66 -91.81
CA GLU A 21 -40.20 -5.18 -90.42
C GLU A 21 -38.81 -5.41 -89.81
N GLU A 22 -37.74 -5.52 -90.61
CA GLU A 22 -36.42 -5.92 -90.07
C GLU A 22 -35.66 -4.79 -89.34
N ASP A 23 -35.80 -3.53 -89.74
CA ASP A 23 -35.00 -2.42 -89.17
C ASP A 23 -35.48 -1.96 -87.78
N ARG A 24 -36.78 -2.05 -87.47
CA ARG A 24 -37.31 -1.68 -86.13
C ARG A 24 -36.89 -2.68 -85.06
N ARG A 25 -36.71 -3.97 -85.39
CA ARG A 25 -36.26 -5.03 -84.47
C ARG A 25 -34.78 -4.87 -84.10
N ARG A 26 -33.92 -4.39 -85.02
CA ARG A 26 -32.50 -4.12 -84.72
C ARG A 26 -32.30 -2.90 -83.80
N ALA A 27 -33.10 -1.83 -83.96
CA ALA A 27 -33.00 -0.63 -83.14
C ALA A 27 -33.49 -0.83 -81.68
N THR A 28 -34.58 -1.58 -81.49
CA THR A 28 -35.10 -1.92 -80.14
C THR A 28 -34.19 -2.91 -79.41
N ARG A 29 -33.57 -3.87 -80.12
CA ARG A 29 -32.58 -4.79 -79.55
C ARG A 29 -31.32 -4.05 -79.10
N ARG A 30 -30.82 -3.07 -79.86
CA ARG A 30 -29.69 -2.20 -79.46
C ARG A 30 -30.01 -1.30 -78.26
N LYS A 31 -31.23 -0.74 -78.16
CA LYS A 31 -31.66 0.01 -76.97
C LYS A 31 -31.76 -0.87 -75.72
N ARG A 32 -32.31 -2.09 -75.84
CA ARG A 32 -32.36 -3.06 -74.74
C ARG A 32 -30.98 -3.54 -74.30
N PHE A 33 -30.05 -3.76 -75.24
CA PHE A 33 -28.65 -4.08 -74.91
C PHE A 33 -27.91 -2.92 -74.22
N ARG A 34 -28.18 -1.66 -74.60
CA ARG A 34 -27.61 -0.49 -73.88
C ARG A 34 -28.17 -0.35 -72.47
N ILE A 35 -29.48 -0.51 -72.28
CA ILE A 35 -30.10 -0.46 -70.95
C ILE A 35 -29.56 -1.61 -70.07
N PHE A 36 -29.43 -2.81 -70.63
CA PHE A 36 -28.85 -3.95 -69.92
C PHE A 36 -27.36 -3.74 -69.58
N GLY A 37 -26.59 -3.16 -70.50
CA GLY A 37 -25.19 -2.80 -70.26
C GLY A 37 -25.01 -1.72 -69.19
N VAL A 38 -25.90 -0.72 -69.15
CA VAL A 38 -25.90 0.31 -68.09
C VAL A 38 -26.33 -0.30 -66.75
N ALA A 39 -27.37 -1.13 -66.71
CA ALA A 39 -27.78 -1.82 -65.49
C ALA A 39 -26.66 -2.72 -64.95
N LEU A 40 -25.99 -3.48 -65.81
CA LEU A 40 -24.85 -4.30 -65.45
C LEU A 40 -23.65 -3.45 -64.99
N GLY A 41 -23.44 -2.29 -65.61
CA GLY A 41 -22.42 -1.32 -65.20
C GLY A 41 -22.70 -0.71 -63.81
N VAL A 42 -23.95 -0.40 -63.49
CA VAL A 42 -24.35 0.11 -62.16
C VAL A 42 -24.24 -0.98 -61.09
N ILE A 43 -24.65 -2.21 -61.40
CA ILE A 43 -24.48 -3.35 -60.50
C ILE A 43 -22.98 -3.64 -60.28
N GLY A 44 -22.20 -3.63 -61.36
CA GLY A 44 -20.74 -3.82 -61.32
C GLY A 44 -20.02 -2.71 -60.54
N ALA A 45 -20.42 -1.45 -60.71
CA ALA A 45 -19.90 -0.33 -59.93
C ALA A 45 -20.30 -0.42 -58.46
N GLY A 46 -21.55 -0.79 -58.16
CA GLY A 46 -22.02 -1.03 -56.79
C GLY A 46 -21.26 -2.17 -56.11
N ALA A 47 -21.02 -3.27 -56.82
CA ALA A 47 -20.22 -4.39 -56.32
C ALA A 47 -18.75 -4.01 -56.13
N ALA A 48 -18.16 -3.24 -57.05
CA ALA A 48 -16.79 -2.76 -56.94
C ALA A 48 -16.60 -1.78 -55.77
N ILE A 49 -17.56 -0.87 -55.55
CA ILE A 49 -17.57 0.05 -54.41
C ILE A 49 -17.75 -0.72 -53.10
N GLY A 50 -18.70 -1.65 -53.04
CA GLY A 50 -18.91 -2.49 -51.87
C GLY A 50 -17.69 -3.34 -51.52
N TRP A 51 -17.02 -3.92 -52.53
CA TRP A 51 -15.76 -4.64 -52.35
C TRP A 51 -14.63 -3.71 -51.88
N PHE A 52 -14.52 -2.51 -52.43
CA PHE A 52 -13.48 -1.54 -52.05
C PHE A 52 -13.63 -1.05 -50.60
N ILE A 53 -14.87 -0.95 -50.10
CA ILE A 53 -15.15 -0.53 -48.71
C ILE A 53 -14.93 -1.68 -47.72
N THR A 54 -15.32 -2.91 -48.07
CA THR A 54 -15.29 -4.05 -47.14
C THR A 54 -14.00 -4.89 -47.18
N ARG A 55 -13.12 -4.70 -48.17
CA ARG A 55 -11.85 -5.46 -48.32
C ARG A 55 -10.89 -5.41 -47.13
N ASN A 56 -11.05 -4.41 -46.27
CA ASN A 56 -10.19 -4.17 -45.11
C ASN A 56 -10.90 -4.46 -43.78
N ASP A 57 -12.15 -4.90 -43.81
CA ASP A 57 -12.86 -5.28 -42.61
C ASP A 57 -12.54 -6.74 -42.25
N GLN A 58 -12.18 -6.99 -41.00
CA GLN A 58 -12.10 -8.32 -40.42
C GLN A 58 -13.17 -8.45 -39.35
N SER A 59 -14.10 -9.38 -39.54
CA SER A 59 -15.12 -9.70 -38.54
C SER A 59 -14.92 -11.11 -37.96
N THR A 60 -15.46 -11.30 -36.77
CA THR A 60 -15.57 -12.61 -36.12
C THR A 60 -16.92 -12.70 -35.42
N ASP A 61 -17.47 -13.90 -35.39
CA ASP A 61 -18.68 -14.29 -34.67
C ASP A 61 -18.37 -14.80 -33.24
N ASP A 62 -17.10 -15.09 -32.98
CA ASP A 62 -16.59 -15.57 -31.70
C ASP A 62 -16.06 -14.39 -30.91
N ALA A 63 -16.97 -13.58 -30.39
CA ALA A 63 -16.62 -12.49 -29.51
C ALA A 63 -17.71 -12.27 -28.46
N PHE A 64 -17.28 -11.88 -27.27
CA PHE A 64 -18.14 -11.68 -26.12
C PHE A 64 -17.67 -10.49 -25.30
N ILE A 65 -18.62 -9.92 -24.57
CA ILE A 65 -18.35 -8.85 -23.62
C ILE A 65 -17.77 -9.47 -22.34
N GLU A 66 -16.66 -8.95 -21.87
CA GLU A 66 -16.06 -9.26 -20.58
C GLU A 66 -16.03 -8.02 -19.67
N ALA A 67 -15.93 -8.25 -18.37
CA ALA A 67 -15.75 -7.21 -17.37
C ALA A 67 -14.92 -7.76 -16.22
N TYR A 68 -14.28 -6.87 -15.45
CA TYR A 68 -13.56 -7.29 -14.25
C TYR A 68 -14.57 -7.74 -13.20
N VAL A 69 -14.38 -8.93 -12.65
CA VAL A 69 -15.23 -9.46 -11.58
C VAL A 69 -14.41 -9.49 -10.29
N VAL A 70 -14.83 -8.71 -9.30
CA VAL A 70 -14.23 -8.66 -7.96
C VAL A 70 -15.14 -9.38 -6.98
N GLN A 71 -14.56 -10.24 -6.16
CA GLN A 71 -15.30 -10.92 -5.10
C GLN A 71 -15.31 -10.05 -3.85
N ILE A 72 -16.50 -9.78 -3.32
CA ILE A 72 -16.68 -9.03 -2.09
C ILE A 72 -16.70 -10.04 -0.93
N ALA A 73 -15.73 -9.91 -0.03
CA ALA A 73 -15.58 -10.77 1.14
C ALA A 73 -15.25 -9.92 2.38
N PRO A 74 -15.75 -10.30 3.57
CA PRO A 74 -15.54 -9.54 4.79
C PRO A 74 -14.17 -9.87 5.38
N GLN A 75 -13.55 -8.88 6.03
CA GLN A 75 -12.30 -9.10 6.77
C GLN A 75 -12.55 -9.48 8.24
N VAL A 76 -13.76 -9.25 8.74
CA VAL A 76 -14.21 -9.64 10.08
C VAL A 76 -15.42 -10.57 9.97
N GLY A 77 -15.52 -11.53 10.89
CA GLY A 77 -16.70 -12.39 10.99
C GLY A 77 -17.72 -11.78 11.95
N GLY A 78 -18.98 -12.12 11.77
CA GLY A 78 -20.06 -11.64 12.63
C GLY A 78 -21.44 -11.89 12.03
N LEU A 79 -22.46 -11.45 12.75
CA LEU A 79 -23.85 -11.47 12.28
C LEU A 79 -24.05 -10.33 11.27
N VAL A 80 -24.71 -10.58 10.14
CA VAL A 80 -25.08 -9.50 9.21
C VAL A 80 -26.25 -8.71 9.80
N ALA A 81 -26.00 -7.45 10.12
CA ALA A 81 -26.99 -6.53 10.67
C ALA A 81 -27.95 -6.04 9.58
N SER A 82 -27.41 -5.63 8.42
CA SER A 82 -28.23 -5.19 7.30
C SER A 82 -27.51 -5.37 5.96
N VAL A 83 -28.31 -5.45 4.90
CA VAL A 83 -27.81 -5.50 3.52
C VAL A 83 -28.48 -4.39 2.73
N HIS A 84 -27.67 -3.49 2.17
CA HIS A 84 -28.12 -2.24 1.54
C HIS A 84 -28.32 -2.37 0.03
N VAL A 85 -28.00 -3.54 -0.53
CA VAL A 85 -27.96 -3.77 -1.96
C VAL A 85 -28.71 -5.04 -2.37
N GLY A 86 -29.52 -4.91 -3.41
CA GLY A 86 -30.25 -6.00 -4.05
C GLY A 86 -29.41 -6.74 -5.09
N GLU A 87 -29.95 -7.85 -5.59
CA GLU A 87 -29.35 -8.58 -6.71
C GLU A 87 -29.44 -7.77 -8.01
N ASN A 88 -28.44 -7.92 -8.87
CA ASN A 88 -28.35 -7.21 -10.15
C ASN A 88 -28.43 -5.67 -10.01
N GLN A 89 -28.16 -5.12 -8.83
CA GLN A 89 -28.20 -3.68 -8.59
C GLN A 89 -26.86 -3.03 -8.94
N ARG A 90 -26.93 -1.83 -9.53
CA ARG A 90 -25.75 -1.00 -9.76
C ARG A 90 -25.35 -0.28 -8.46
N VAL A 91 -24.05 -0.24 -8.21
CA VAL A 91 -23.44 0.46 -7.09
C VAL A 91 -22.33 1.40 -7.55
N GLU A 92 -22.11 2.46 -6.77
CA GLU A 92 -21.00 3.39 -6.98
C GLU A 92 -19.83 3.05 -6.04
N ALA A 93 -18.64 3.56 -6.37
CA ALA A 93 -17.47 3.38 -5.51
C ALA A 93 -17.73 4.01 -4.11
N GLY A 94 -17.43 3.27 -3.06
CA GLY A 94 -17.67 3.65 -1.67
C GLY A 94 -19.10 3.45 -1.17
N GLN A 95 -20.04 3.02 -2.02
CA GLN A 95 -21.41 2.76 -1.59
C GLN A 95 -21.45 1.59 -0.59
N ALA A 96 -22.20 1.76 0.51
CA ALA A 96 -22.41 0.71 1.51
C ALA A 96 -23.14 -0.50 0.89
N LEU A 97 -22.63 -1.70 1.16
CA LEU A 97 -23.16 -2.95 0.64
C LEU A 97 -23.77 -3.78 1.77
N ILE A 98 -22.99 -4.07 2.80
CA ILE A 98 -23.35 -4.98 3.89
C ILE A 98 -22.77 -4.39 5.18
N ASP A 99 -23.58 -4.36 6.24
CA ASP A 99 -23.12 -4.04 7.58
C ASP A 99 -23.15 -5.30 8.45
N ILE A 100 -22.02 -5.56 9.10
CA ILE A 100 -21.88 -6.58 10.13
C ILE A 100 -22.16 -5.93 11.49
N ASP A 101 -22.82 -6.67 12.38
CA ASP A 101 -23.11 -6.24 13.74
C ASP A 101 -21.82 -5.88 14.48
N THR A 102 -21.74 -4.63 14.94
CA THR A 102 -20.54 -4.06 15.55
C THR A 102 -20.47 -4.24 17.05
N ARG A 103 -21.52 -4.75 17.73
CA ARG A 103 -21.59 -4.72 19.20
C ARG A 103 -20.36 -5.33 19.89
N ASP A 104 -19.88 -6.47 19.41
CA ASP A 104 -18.68 -7.12 19.95
C ASP A 104 -17.40 -6.34 19.61
N LEU A 105 -17.36 -5.70 18.43
CA LEU A 105 -16.24 -4.87 17.98
C LEU A 105 -16.16 -3.54 18.74
N ASP A 106 -17.30 -2.93 19.06
CA ASP A 106 -17.42 -1.72 19.87
C ASP A 106 -16.93 -1.99 21.30
N VAL A 107 -17.30 -3.14 21.88
CA VAL A 107 -16.79 -3.57 23.19
C VAL A 107 -15.29 -3.82 23.14
N ALA A 108 -14.78 -4.46 22.08
CA ALA A 108 -13.35 -4.68 21.89
C ALA A 108 -12.57 -3.36 21.74
N GLN A 109 -13.10 -2.40 20.99
CA GLN A 109 -12.54 -1.05 20.85
C GLN A 109 -12.53 -0.32 22.20
N ALA A 110 -13.64 -0.35 22.93
CA ALA A 110 -13.74 0.28 24.25
C ALA A 110 -12.73 -0.31 25.24
N SER A 111 -12.58 -1.64 25.25
CA SER A 111 -11.58 -2.34 26.07
C SER A 111 -10.15 -1.95 25.69
N ALA A 112 -9.82 -1.90 24.39
CA ALA A 112 -8.51 -1.48 23.92
C ALA A 112 -8.21 -0.01 24.26
N ARG A 113 -9.21 0.87 24.15
CA ARG A 113 -9.10 2.29 24.55
C ARG A 113 -8.84 2.42 26.04
N ALA A 114 -9.56 1.67 26.88
CA ALA A 114 -9.31 1.64 28.32
C ALA A 114 -7.89 1.13 28.63
N GLY A 115 -7.42 0.10 27.91
CA GLY A 115 -6.05 -0.40 28.03
C GLY A 115 -4.99 0.66 27.68
N LEU A 116 -5.24 1.49 26.67
CA LEU A 116 -4.36 2.61 26.32
C LEU A 116 -4.32 3.68 27.42
N GLU A 117 -5.47 4.01 28.02
CA GLU A 117 -5.51 4.97 29.14
C GLU A 117 -4.76 4.45 30.37
N VAL A 118 -4.87 3.16 30.70
CA VAL A 118 -4.07 2.53 31.77
C VAL A 118 -2.57 2.63 31.46
N ALA A 119 -2.16 2.35 30.22
CA ALA A 119 -0.76 2.44 29.81
C ALA A 119 -0.23 3.88 29.80
N ARG A 120 -1.05 4.86 29.42
CA ARG A 120 -0.73 6.30 29.51
C ARG A 120 -0.53 6.73 30.97
N ALA A 121 -1.41 6.31 31.87
CA ALA A 121 -1.29 6.60 33.29
C ALA A 121 0.00 5.98 33.88
N ALA A 122 0.34 4.75 33.47
CA ALA A 122 1.59 4.10 33.88
C ALA A 122 2.84 4.85 33.38
N GLU A 123 2.86 5.32 32.14
CA GLU A 123 3.95 6.16 31.62
C GLU A 123 4.06 7.47 32.40
N GLN A 124 2.95 8.14 32.66
CA GLN A 124 2.94 9.38 33.43
C GLN A 124 3.48 9.16 34.85
N SER A 125 3.10 8.05 35.50
CA SER A 125 3.63 7.67 36.81
C SER A 125 5.14 7.41 36.74
N ALA A 126 5.62 6.68 35.73
CA ALA A 126 7.05 6.39 35.56
C ALA A 126 7.87 7.67 35.29
N GLN A 127 7.30 8.62 34.55
CA GLN A 127 7.91 9.93 34.29
C GLN A 127 8.00 10.76 35.58
N ALA A 128 6.91 10.85 36.35
CA ALA A 128 6.90 11.55 37.63
C ALA A 128 7.91 10.97 38.63
N ASP A 129 8.02 9.63 38.68
CA ASP A 129 9.01 8.90 39.47
C ASP A 129 10.46 9.25 39.07
N LEU A 130 10.73 9.33 37.76
CA LEU A 130 12.04 9.71 37.24
C LEU A 130 12.38 11.16 37.61
N ASP A 131 11.44 12.09 37.46
CA ASP A 131 11.64 13.50 37.77
C ASP A 131 11.86 13.73 39.28
N LEU A 132 11.11 13.00 40.12
CA LEU A 132 11.32 12.99 41.57
C LEU A 132 12.70 12.42 41.92
N THR A 133 13.10 11.30 41.30
CA THR A 133 14.41 10.67 41.54
C THR A 133 15.55 11.59 41.10
N ARG A 134 15.41 12.30 39.98
CA ARG A 134 16.38 13.28 39.47
C ARG A 134 16.53 14.46 40.44
N SER A 135 15.43 15.00 40.91
CA SER A 135 15.43 16.13 41.85
C SER A 135 16.04 15.77 43.20
N THR A 136 15.64 14.63 43.78
CA THR A 136 16.15 14.15 45.07
C THR A 136 17.63 13.74 45.00
N THR A 137 18.06 13.17 43.87
CA THR A 137 19.48 12.88 43.60
C THR A 137 20.32 14.16 43.55
N GLY A 138 19.87 15.18 42.82
CA GLY A 138 20.59 16.46 42.74
C GLY A 138 20.77 17.08 44.12
N ALA A 139 19.68 17.17 44.89
CA ALA A 139 19.72 17.68 46.26
C ALA A 139 20.66 16.88 47.17
N ALA A 140 20.66 15.54 47.07
CA ALA A 140 21.55 14.70 47.86
C ALA A 140 23.04 14.89 47.52
N VAL A 141 23.37 15.07 46.24
CA VAL A 141 24.74 15.38 45.79
C VAL A 141 25.18 16.74 46.32
N ASP A 142 24.33 17.76 46.24
CA ASP A 142 24.66 19.10 46.72
C ASP A 142 24.84 19.13 48.24
N GLN A 143 23.97 18.44 48.98
CA GLN A 143 24.12 18.26 50.44
C GLN A 143 25.43 17.53 50.79
N ALA A 144 25.79 16.48 50.05
CA ALA A 144 27.02 15.75 50.29
C ALA A 144 28.28 16.60 49.97
N ARG A 145 28.22 17.43 48.93
CA ARG A 145 29.30 18.39 48.59
C ARG A 145 29.50 19.41 49.71
N GLN A 146 28.41 19.97 50.23
CA GLN A 146 28.47 20.91 51.36
C GLN A 146 29.08 20.26 52.61
N ALA A 147 28.73 19.00 52.90
CA ALA A 147 29.31 18.27 54.03
C ALA A 147 30.82 18.02 53.88
N VAL A 148 31.29 17.72 52.67
CA VAL A 148 32.73 17.58 52.39
C VAL A 148 33.44 18.93 52.59
N GLU A 149 32.86 20.03 52.12
CA GLU A 149 33.45 21.35 52.28
C GLU A 149 33.55 21.75 53.76
N GLN A 150 32.49 21.52 54.55
CA GLN A 150 32.51 21.76 56.00
C GLN A 150 33.58 20.91 56.71
N ALA A 151 33.71 19.64 56.33
CA ALA A 151 34.73 18.76 56.91
C ALA A 151 36.16 19.19 56.54
N ARG A 152 36.37 19.72 55.32
CA ARG A 152 37.68 20.28 54.91
C ARG A 152 38.04 21.49 55.75
N GLN A 153 37.11 22.42 55.94
CA GLN A 153 37.33 23.60 56.78
C GLN A 153 37.66 23.22 58.23
N ALA A 154 36.99 22.21 58.78
CA ALA A 154 37.29 21.70 60.12
C ALA A 154 38.70 21.07 60.23
N VAL A 155 39.15 20.35 59.19
CA VAL A 155 40.52 19.82 59.11
C VAL A 155 41.53 20.96 59.06
N GLU A 156 41.29 22.00 58.26
CA GLU A 156 42.18 23.17 58.17
C GLU A 156 42.28 23.91 59.50
N GLN A 157 41.15 24.18 60.16
CA GLN A 157 41.15 24.80 61.49
C GLN A 157 41.94 23.95 62.49
N SER A 158 41.70 22.64 62.54
CA SER A 158 42.40 21.74 63.46
C SER A 158 43.90 21.66 63.16
N ARG A 159 44.31 21.79 61.89
CA ARG A 159 45.72 21.87 61.50
C ARG A 159 46.37 23.14 62.03
N HIS A 160 45.73 24.30 61.86
CA HIS A 160 46.26 25.56 62.40
C HIS A 160 46.40 25.52 63.92
N GLU A 161 45.46 24.90 64.65
CA GLU A 161 45.56 24.69 66.10
C GLU A 161 46.72 23.75 66.47
N ALA A 162 46.92 22.68 65.70
CA ALA A 162 48.04 21.76 65.91
C ALA A 162 49.40 22.41 65.64
N ASP A 163 49.51 23.23 64.59
CA ASP A 163 50.73 23.97 64.26
C ASP A 163 51.08 24.98 65.36
N ALA A 164 50.08 25.70 65.89
CA ALA A 164 50.27 26.63 67.01
C ALA A 164 50.72 25.90 68.29
N ALA A 165 50.07 24.78 68.62
CA ALA A 165 50.43 23.96 69.79
C ALA A 165 51.84 23.34 69.65
N GLU A 166 52.24 22.98 68.43
CA GLU A 166 53.58 22.48 68.14
C GLU A 166 54.64 23.56 68.26
N ALA A 167 54.39 24.77 67.73
CA ALA A 167 55.28 25.91 67.90
C ALA A 167 55.50 26.26 69.39
N ASP A 168 54.43 26.21 70.20
CA ASP A 168 54.51 26.39 71.65
C ASP A 168 55.33 25.29 72.34
N SER A 169 55.20 24.03 71.88
CA SER A 169 55.99 22.91 72.40
C SER A 169 57.48 23.08 72.09
N VAL A 170 57.83 23.45 70.86
CA VAL A 170 59.22 23.68 70.45
C VAL A 170 59.84 24.82 71.26
N ARG A 171 59.10 25.91 71.49
CA ARG A 171 59.56 27.02 72.34
C ARG A 171 59.83 26.56 73.77
N ALA A 172 58.92 25.80 74.37
CA ALA A 172 59.07 25.29 75.73
C ALA A 172 60.24 24.28 75.85
N GLU A 173 60.48 23.44 74.84
CA GLU A 173 61.63 22.55 74.79
C GLU A 173 62.96 23.31 74.69
N ALA A 174 63.01 24.37 73.87
CA ALA A 174 64.18 25.24 73.78
C ALA A 174 64.47 25.95 75.12
N ASP A 175 63.44 26.34 75.86
CA ASP A 175 63.57 26.92 77.20
C ASP A 175 64.16 25.91 78.21
N VAL A 176 63.76 24.65 78.14
CA VAL A 176 64.37 23.59 78.97
C VAL A 176 65.87 23.47 78.69
N VAL A 177 66.28 23.45 77.41
CA VAL A 177 67.70 23.40 77.03
C VAL A 177 68.45 24.62 77.57
N ARG A 178 67.87 25.82 77.41
CA ARG A 178 68.44 27.08 77.89
C ARG A 178 68.62 27.11 79.42
N TYR A 179 67.59 26.75 80.18
CA TYR A 179 67.67 26.74 81.64
C TYR A 179 68.55 25.62 82.18
N ARG A 180 68.69 24.50 81.46
CA ARG A 180 69.60 23.41 81.82
C ARG A 180 71.07 23.83 81.72
N ASP A 181 71.45 24.55 80.65
CA ASP A 181 72.81 25.11 80.52
C ASP A 181 73.08 26.17 81.60
N LEU A 182 72.11 27.05 81.87
CA LEU A 182 72.24 28.10 82.90
C LEU A 182 72.35 27.51 84.32
N ALA A 183 71.65 26.42 84.62
CA ALA A 183 71.76 25.70 85.89
C ALA A 183 73.10 24.97 86.03
N ALA A 184 73.68 24.45 84.93
CA ALA A 184 75.00 23.82 84.93
C ALA A 184 76.14 24.82 85.23
N ARG A 185 75.94 26.09 84.86
CA ARG A 185 76.87 27.20 85.13
C ARG A 185 76.69 27.86 86.50
N SER A 186 75.79 27.33 87.36
CA SER A 186 75.43 27.84 88.70
C SER A 186 74.69 29.20 88.73
N ASP A 187 74.20 29.69 87.59
CA ASP A 187 73.53 31.00 87.47
C ASP A 187 71.99 30.94 87.60
N ALA A 188 71.39 29.76 87.74
CA ALA A 188 69.94 29.58 87.79
C ALA A 188 69.43 28.69 88.94
N SER A 189 68.26 29.04 89.49
CA SER A 189 67.57 28.26 90.53
C SER A 189 67.01 26.94 89.98
N ARG A 190 67.23 25.83 90.70
CA ARG A 190 66.66 24.49 90.39
C ARG A 190 65.15 24.51 90.17
N GLN A 191 64.44 25.35 90.92
CA GLN A 191 62.99 25.55 90.78
C GLN A 191 62.58 26.02 89.38
N ARG A 192 63.38 26.88 88.73
CA ARG A 192 63.07 27.38 87.37
C ARG A 192 63.26 26.30 86.30
N LEU A 193 64.25 25.42 86.47
CA LEU A 193 64.44 24.27 85.58
C LEU A 193 63.29 23.27 85.72
N GLU A 194 62.88 22.96 86.95
CA GLU A 194 61.74 22.08 87.21
C GLU A 194 60.44 22.62 86.61
N GLN A 195 60.22 23.93 86.71
CA GLN A 195 59.07 24.61 86.10
C GLN A 195 59.12 24.53 84.56
N ALA A 196 60.27 24.82 83.94
CA ALA A 196 60.42 24.70 82.48
C ALA A 196 60.21 23.25 81.98
N VAL A 197 60.67 22.25 82.73
CA VAL A 197 60.45 20.82 82.38
C VAL A 197 58.97 20.45 82.50
N ALA A 198 58.27 20.93 83.53
CA ALA A 198 56.83 20.72 83.68
C ALA A 198 56.05 21.39 82.54
N ASP A 199 56.41 22.63 82.18
CA ASP A 199 55.80 23.38 81.10
C ASP A 199 56.00 22.68 79.75
N ALA A 200 57.22 22.22 79.42
CA ALA A 200 57.50 21.49 78.18
C ALA A 200 56.73 20.16 78.09
N ARG A 201 56.56 19.44 79.21
CA ARG A 201 55.72 18.22 79.22
C ARG A 201 54.25 18.54 78.99
N ALA A 202 53.75 19.64 79.57
CA ALA A 202 52.38 20.10 79.38
C ALA A 202 52.11 20.51 77.94
N THR A 203 52.99 21.34 77.33
CA THR A 203 52.87 21.76 75.92
C THR A 203 53.05 20.60 74.96
N GLY A 204 53.99 19.70 75.19
CA GLY A 204 54.17 18.50 74.36
C GLY A 204 52.95 17.57 74.39
N SER A 205 52.26 17.48 75.53
CA SER A 205 51.00 16.72 75.63
C SER A 205 49.85 17.42 74.91
N ARG A 206 49.80 18.76 74.96
CA ARG A 206 48.84 19.56 74.18
C ARG A 206 49.06 19.43 72.67
N ALA A 207 50.30 19.49 72.19
CA ALA A 207 50.64 19.30 70.78
C ALA A 207 50.25 17.90 70.28
N ARG A 208 50.51 16.85 71.06
CA ARG A 208 50.03 15.49 70.76
C ARG A 208 48.50 15.42 70.70
N ALA A 209 47.80 16.03 71.66
CA ALA A 209 46.34 16.08 71.66
C ALA A 209 45.79 16.81 70.41
N ALA A 210 46.39 17.94 70.03
CA ALA A 210 46.01 18.69 68.83
C ALA A 210 46.24 17.87 67.54
N ARG A 211 47.37 17.15 67.43
CA ARG A 211 47.61 16.21 66.31
C ARG A 211 46.59 15.07 66.27
N THR A 212 46.20 14.51 67.41
CA THR A 212 45.12 13.50 67.44
C THR A 212 43.78 14.07 67.03
N ALA A 213 43.50 15.35 67.32
CA ALA A 213 42.31 16.04 66.86
C ALA A 213 42.31 16.19 65.32
N VAL A 214 43.45 16.52 64.70
CA VAL A 214 43.57 16.54 63.23
C VAL A 214 43.24 15.18 62.62
N ASN A 215 43.78 14.08 63.17
CA ASN A 215 43.49 12.74 62.68
C ASN A 215 42.00 12.39 62.80
N ALA A 216 41.33 12.82 63.89
CA ALA A 216 39.90 12.65 64.06
C ALA A 216 39.10 13.44 63.00
N GLN A 217 39.49 14.69 62.69
CA GLN A 217 38.85 15.47 61.63
C GLN A 217 39.11 14.88 60.23
N GLN A 218 40.30 14.33 59.98
CA GLN A 218 40.59 13.64 58.73
C GLN A 218 39.72 12.39 58.55
N ALA A 219 39.46 11.64 59.62
CA ALA A 219 38.52 10.52 59.58
C ALA A 219 37.08 10.99 59.29
N ALA A 220 36.66 12.13 59.85
CA ALA A 220 35.37 12.74 59.55
C ALA A 220 35.26 13.19 58.08
N LEU A 221 36.32 13.78 57.51
CA LEU A 221 36.39 14.12 56.09
C LEU A 221 36.28 12.88 55.20
N ALA A 222 37.03 11.81 55.50
CA ALA A 222 36.95 10.56 54.75
C ALA A 222 35.52 9.96 54.77
N GLN A 223 34.81 10.10 55.89
CA GLN A 223 33.40 9.71 55.98
C GLN A 223 32.49 10.59 55.11
N ALA A 224 32.70 11.91 55.07
CA ALA A 224 31.96 12.81 54.20
C ALA A 224 32.20 12.51 52.71
N GLU A 225 33.44 12.22 52.33
CA GLU A 225 33.80 11.82 50.97
C GLU A 225 33.19 10.46 50.57
N ALA A 226 33.08 9.52 51.51
CA ALA A 226 32.36 8.26 51.27
C ALA A 226 30.87 8.52 50.97
N ARG A 227 30.20 9.37 51.77
CA ARG A 227 28.80 9.77 51.52
C ARG A 227 28.63 10.47 50.17
N LEU A 228 29.59 11.30 49.76
CA LEU A 228 29.59 11.92 48.44
C LEU A 228 29.73 10.88 47.32
N ARG A 229 30.61 9.89 47.47
CA ARG A 229 30.71 8.79 46.49
C ARG A 229 29.41 8.00 46.36
N ASP A 230 28.74 7.72 47.47
CA ASP A 230 27.43 7.05 47.46
C ASP A 230 26.35 7.90 46.77
N ALA A 231 26.35 9.21 46.99
CA ALA A 231 25.45 10.14 46.31
C ALA A 231 25.77 10.24 44.80
N LEU A 232 27.05 10.21 44.41
CA LEU A 232 27.49 10.21 43.02
C LEU A 232 27.24 8.88 42.29
N ALA A 233 26.96 7.79 43.01
CA ALA A 233 26.53 6.51 42.42
C ALA A 233 25.06 6.55 41.92
N ALA A 234 24.37 7.68 42.09
CA ALA A 234 23.00 7.86 41.63
C ALA A 234 22.70 7.74 40.12
N PRO A 235 23.66 7.85 39.16
CA PRO A 235 23.41 7.55 37.75
C PRO A 235 22.85 6.15 37.55
N GLN A 236 23.23 5.16 38.37
CA GLN A 236 22.65 3.81 38.30
C GLN A 236 21.16 3.82 38.69
N ARG A 237 20.75 4.62 39.68
CA ARG A 237 19.36 4.77 40.09
C ARG A 237 18.54 5.45 38.99
N LEU A 238 19.11 6.47 38.36
CA LEU A 238 18.49 7.15 37.22
C LEU A 238 18.34 6.20 36.02
N ALA A 239 19.38 5.42 35.70
CA ALA A 239 19.33 4.45 34.61
C ALA A 239 18.21 3.41 34.80
N VAL A 240 18.00 2.92 36.03
CA VAL A 240 16.89 2.00 36.34
C VAL A 240 15.52 2.66 36.13
N LYS A 241 15.36 3.93 36.53
CA LYS A 241 14.11 4.68 36.34
C LYS A 241 13.87 5.05 34.87
N GLU A 242 14.93 5.38 34.13
CA GLU A 242 14.86 5.61 32.67
C GLU A 242 14.48 4.34 31.91
N ALA A 243 15.01 3.19 32.32
CA ALA A 243 14.60 1.89 31.80
C ALA A 243 13.12 1.59 32.10
N ALA A 244 12.64 1.90 33.32
CA ALA A 244 11.24 1.75 33.68
C ALA A 244 10.32 2.65 32.83
N LEU A 245 10.71 3.91 32.58
CA LEU A 245 9.98 4.81 31.68
C LEU A 245 9.96 4.28 30.24
N THR A 246 11.09 3.74 29.76
CA THR A 246 11.16 3.13 28.43
C THR A 246 10.23 1.93 28.31
N ASN A 247 10.15 1.08 29.33
CA ASN A 247 9.20 -0.03 29.39
C ASN A 247 7.75 0.46 29.38
N ALA A 248 7.42 1.51 30.14
CA ALA A 248 6.08 2.08 30.16
C ALA A 248 5.69 2.68 28.80
N ARG A 249 6.62 3.34 28.10
CA ARG A 249 6.43 3.83 26.72
C ARG A 249 6.17 2.70 25.74
N ALA A 250 6.90 1.59 25.86
CA ALA A 250 6.69 0.40 25.03
C ALA A 250 5.30 -0.21 25.28
N GLN A 251 4.86 -0.29 26.53
CA GLN A 251 3.51 -0.73 26.89
C GLN A 251 2.42 0.20 26.32
N ARG A 252 2.62 1.52 26.37
CA ARG A 252 1.70 2.47 25.71
C ARG A 252 1.64 2.23 24.21
N ALA A 253 2.78 2.07 23.55
CA ALA A 253 2.82 1.81 22.11
C ALA A 253 2.12 0.50 21.73
N GLN A 254 2.25 -0.54 22.56
CA GLN A 254 1.54 -1.81 22.39
C GLN A 254 0.02 -1.62 22.54
N ALA A 255 -0.43 -0.90 23.57
CA ALA A 255 -1.85 -0.63 23.79
C ALA A 255 -2.46 0.23 22.67
N ASP A 256 -1.70 1.21 22.17
CA ASP A 256 -2.09 2.04 21.02
C ASP A 256 -2.22 1.21 19.73
N ALA A 257 -1.30 0.26 19.50
CA ALA A 257 -1.41 -0.68 18.39
C ALA A 257 -2.64 -1.61 18.53
N ALA A 258 -2.97 -2.03 19.74
CA ALA A 258 -4.18 -2.82 20.00
C ALA A 258 -5.46 -2.01 19.72
N LEU A 259 -5.49 -0.72 20.10
CA LEU A 259 -6.60 0.17 19.77
C LEU A 259 -6.76 0.34 18.24
N ARG A 260 -5.65 0.61 17.52
CA ARG A 260 -5.70 0.69 16.04
C ARG A 260 -6.21 -0.60 15.39
N SER A 261 -5.82 -1.76 15.92
CA SER A 261 -6.32 -3.04 15.43
C SER A 261 -7.83 -3.18 15.63
N ALA A 262 -8.34 -2.78 16.80
CA ALA A 262 -9.77 -2.77 17.09
C ALA A 262 -10.53 -1.77 16.21
N ASP A 263 -9.99 -0.57 15.99
CA ASP A 263 -10.56 0.45 15.09
C ASP A 263 -10.66 -0.07 13.65
N ASN A 264 -9.63 -0.74 13.15
CA ASN A 264 -9.65 -1.34 11.81
C ASN A 264 -10.70 -2.45 11.70
N ASN A 265 -10.81 -3.31 12.71
CA ASN A 265 -11.82 -4.36 12.71
C ASN A 265 -13.24 -3.77 12.71
N LEU A 266 -13.46 -2.68 13.45
CA LEU A 266 -14.73 -1.95 13.42
C LEU A 266 -15.00 -1.34 12.04
N ALA A 267 -14.00 -0.72 11.40
CA ALA A 267 -14.14 -0.19 10.05
C ALA A 267 -14.47 -1.30 9.03
N TYR A 268 -13.88 -2.49 9.17
CA TYR A 268 -14.14 -3.65 8.33
C TYR A 268 -15.53 -4.28 8.51
N ALA A 269 -16.27 -3.89 9.55
CA ALA A 269 -17.67 -4.31 9.70
C ALA A 269 -18.58 -3.67 8.64
N HIS A 270 -18.16 -2.54 8.07
CA HIS A 270 -18.87 -1.83 7.01
C HIS A 270 -18.26 -2.18 5.65
N LEU A 271 -18.90 -3.08 4.92
CA LEU A 271 -18.44 -3.46 3.59
C LEU A 271 -18.97 -2.46 2.58
N THR A 272 -18.05 -1.81 1.87
CA THR A 272 -18.35 -0.85 0.80
C THR A 272 -17.85 -1.36 -0.56
N ALA A 273 -18.41 -0.83 -1.64
CA ALA A 273 -17.97 -1.19 -3.00
C ALA A 273 -16.61 -0.55 -3.31
N PRO A 274 -15.58 -1.33 -3.73
CA PRO A 274 -14.27 -0.77 -4.05
C PRO A 274 -14.27 0.08 -5.33
N ALA A 275 -15.19 -0.17 -6.25
CA ALA A 275 -15.34 0.56 -7.50
C ALA A 275 -16.80 0.51 -7.98
N ALA A 276 -17.15 1.35 -8.95
CA ALA A 276 -18.48 1.35 -9.55
C ALA A 276 -18.71 0.08 -10.40
N GLY A 277 -19.91 -0.48 -10.32
CA GLY A 277 -20.25 -1.70 -11.03
C GLY A 277 -21.63 -2.24 -10.70
N ARG A 278 -21.89 -3.49 -11.07
CA ARG A 278 -23.14 -4.20 -10.76
C ARG A 278 -22.88 -5.41 -9.90
N ILE A 279 -23.65 -5.58 -8.83
CA ILE A 279 -23.60 -6.81 -8.03
C ILE A 279 -24.36 -7.89 -8.79
N GLY A 280 -23.67 -8.97 -9.17
CA GLY A 280 -24.29 -10.09 -9.88
C GLY A 280 -25.26 -10.83 -8.98
N ARG A 281 -24.73 -11.68 -8.10
CA ARG A 281 -25.52 -12.41 -7.11
C ARG A 281 -25.09 -12.06 -5.69
N ARG A 282 -26.08 -11.85 -4.84
CA ARG A 282 -25.92 -11.68 -3.39
C ARG A 282 -25.99 -13.07 -2.74
N ALA A 283 -25.00 -13.41 -1.91
CA ALA A 283 -24.91 -14.70 -1.24
C ALA A 283 -25.24 -14.64 0.26
N VAL A 284 -25.74 -13.50 0.75
CA VAL A 284 -25.98 -13.27 2.19
C VAL A 284 -27.24 -12.46 2.46
N ASN A 285 -27.96 -12.80 3.53
CA ASN A 285 -29.14 -12.12 4.03
C ASN A 285 -28.91 -11.51 5.42
N PRO A 286 -29.70 -10.48 5.80
CA PRO A 286 -29.74 -10.01 7.18
C PRO A 286 -30.04 -11.17 8.13
N GLY A 287 -29.25 -11.30 9.20
CA GLY A 287 -29.34 -12.41 10.16
C GLY A 287 -28.44 -13.62 9.86
N ASP A 288 -27.79 -13.68 8.70
CA ASP A 288 -26.80 -14.72 8.42
C ASP A 288 -25.50 -14.44 9.21
N VAL A 289 -24.80 -15.50 9.61
CA VAL A 289 -23.47 -15.39 10.22
C VAL A 289 -22.41 -15.58 9.13
N VAL A 290 -21.50 -14.62 9.02
CA VAL A 290 -20.41 -14.65 8.03
C VAL A 290 -19.05 -14.82 8.66
N GLN A 291 -18.13 -15.44 7.91
CA GLN A 291 -16.73 -15.63 8.31
C GLN A 291 -15.79 -14.79 7.45
N ARG A 292 -14.60 -14.49 7.99
CA ARG A 292 -13.53 -13.82 7.23
C ARG A 292 -13.24 -14.55 5.92
N ASN A 293 -13.05 -13.80 4.84
CA ASN A 293 -12.78 -14.29 3.48
C ASN A 293 -13.90 -15.13 2.85
N GLN A 294 -15.10 -15.18 3.45
CA GLN A 294 -16.27 -15.77 2.80
C GLN A 294 -16.75 -14.88 1.66
N ILE A 295 -16.99 -15.45 0.48
CA ILE A 295 -17.51 -14.69 -0.66
C ILE A 295 -18.99 -14.37 -0.41
N LEU A 296 -19.32 -13.08 -0.29
CA LEU A 296 -20.69 -12.59 -0.04
C LEU A 296 -21.37 -12.10 -1.33
N GLY A 297 -20.59 -11.84 -2.38
CA GLY A 297 -21.12 -11.47 -3.68
C GLY A 297 -20.01 -11.20 -4.70
N ASN A 298 -20.41 -11.11 -5.96
CA ASN A 298 -19.52 -10.77 -7.08
C ASN A 298 -19.91 -9.39 -7.62
N LEU A 299 -18.96 -8.46 -7.63
CA LEU A 299 -19.11 -7.13 -8.22
C LEU A 299 -18.47 -7.14 -9.61
N VAL A 300 -19.29 -6.91 -10.63
CA VAL A 300 -18.86 -6.74 -12.02
C VAL A 300 -18.60 -5.27 -12.27
N LEU A 301 -17.35 -4.89 -12.55
CA LEU A 301 -16.94 -3.49 -12.66
C LEU A 301 -17.32 -2.86 -14.00
N ASP A 302 -17.67 -1.57 -13.94
CA ASP A 302 -17.77 -0.70 -15.12
C ASP A 302 -16.37 -0.10 -15.43
N PRO A 303 -15.98 0.14 -16.69
CA PRO A 303 -16.65 -0.24 -17.94
C PRO A 303 -16.24 -1.66 -18.43
N PRO A 304 -17.12 -2.35 -19.16
CA PRO A 304 -16.78 -3.63 -19.79
C PRO A 304 -15.88 -3.44 -21.02
N TRP A 305 -15.31 -4.53 -21.54
CA TRP A 305 -14.59 -4.59 -22.81
C TRP A 305 -15.06 -5.78 -23.65
N VAL A 306 -14.66 -5.81 -24.92
CA VAL A 306 -14.94 -6.93 -25.82
C VAL A 306 -13.69 -7.79 -25.97
N VAL A 307 -13.84 -9.11 -25.86
CA VAL A 307 -12.83 -10.08 -26.26
C VAL A 307 -13.30 -10.76 -27.53
N ALA A 308 -12.51 -10.61 -28.59
CA ALA A 308 -12.83 -11.09 -29.91
C ALA A 308 -11.79 -12.07 -30.43
N ASN A 309 -12.21 -13.30 -30.70
CA ASN A 309 -11.36 -14.38 -31.12
C ASN A 309 -11.26 -14.42 -32.65
N PHE A 310 -10.21 -13.81 -33.18
CA PHE A 310 -9.94 -13.80 -34.62
C PHE A 310 -9.11 -15.01 -35.04
N LYS A 311 -9.35 -15.52 -36.24
CA LYS A 311 -8.48 -16.55 -36.84
C LYS A 311 -7.08 -15.96 -37.01
N GLU A 312 -6.04 -16.76 -36.80
CA GLU A 312 -4.64 -16.34 -37.01
C GLU A 312 -4.41 -15.67 -38.38
N THR A 313 -5.09 -16.17 -39.42
CA THR A 313 -5.06 -15.62 -40.79
C THR A 313 -5.63 -14.20 -40.91
N GLN A 314 -6.47 -13.76 -39.97
CA GLN A 314 -7.10 -12.43 -39.96
C GLN A 314 -6.22 -11.39 -39.25
N LEU A 315 -5.17 -11.80 -38.53
CA LEU A 315 -4.32 -10.90 -37.74
C LEU A 315 -3.20 -10.23 -38.55
N THR A 316 -2.96 -10.65 -39.79
CA THR A 316 -1.80 -10.22 -40.60
C THR A 316 -1.58 -8.70 -40.60
N ARG A 317 -2.67 -7.93 -40.76
CA ARG A 317 -2.68 -6.46 -40.78
C ARG A 317 -3.29 -5.84 -39.52
N MET A 318 -3.66 -6.65 -38.53
CA MET A 318 -4.27 -6.16 -37.31
C MET A 318 -3.23 -5.55 -36.38
N ARG A 319 -3.49 -4.35 -35.86
CA ARG A 319 -2.58 -3.61 -34.99
C ARG A 319 -3.38 -2.93 -33.86
N PRO A 320 -2.78 -2.78 -32.66
CA PRO A 320 -3.34 -1.92 -31.62
C PRO A 320 -3.65 -0.52 -32.14
N GLY A 321 -4.78 0.06 -31.72
CA GLY A 321 -5.26 1.39 -32.10
C GLY A 321 -6.24 1.42 -33.29
N GLN A 322 -6.42 0.31 -34.02
CA GLN A 322 -7.35 0.24 -35.14
C GLN A 322 -8.82 0.34 -34.68
N PRO A 323 -9.69 1.04 -35.44
CA PRO A 323 -11.10 1.19 -35.10
C PRO A 323 -11.88 -0.10 -35.35
N ALA A 324 -12.86 -0.35 -34.50
CA ALA A 324 -13.76 -1.49 -34.54
C ALA A 324 -15.22 -1.03 -34.40
N ARG A 325 -16.09 -1.53 -35.27
CA ARG A 325 -17.55 -1.41 -35.13
C ARG A 325 -18.06 -2.62 -34.38
N LEU A 326 -18.80 -2.40 -33.31
CA LEU A 326 -19.30 -3.44 -32.41
C LEU A 326 -20.81 -3.55 -32.57
N HIS A 327 -21.27 -4.70 -33.07
CA HIS A 327 -22.69 -5.00 -33.17
C HIS A 327 -23.07 -6.00 -32.08
N ILE A 328 -23.96 -5.61 -31.16
CA ILE A 328 -24.33 -6.44 -30.01
C ILE A 328 -25.67 -7.08 -30.32
N ASP A 329 -25.75 -8.41 -30.32
CA ASP A 329 -26.95 -9.15 -30.73
C ASP A 329 -28.18 -8.81 -29.87
N ALA A 330 -27.95 -8.50 -28.58
CA ALA A 330 -29.00 -8.06 -27.67
C ALA A 330 -29.55 -6.65 -27.98
N PHE A 331 -28.80 -5.82 -28.72
CA PHE A 331 -29.14 -4.43 -29.05
C PHE A 331 -28.78 -4.08 -30.50
N PRO A 332 -29.50 -4.63 -31.49
CA PRO A 332 -29.13 -4.49 -32.91
C PRO A 332 -29.21 -3.05 -33.42
N ASP A 333 -30.06 -2.21 -32.82
CA ASP A 333 -30.29 -0.82 -33.25
C ASP A 333 -29.24 0.17 -32.72
N HIS A 334 -28.28 -0.29 -31.91
CA HIS A 334 -27.29 0.57 -31.24
C HIS A 334 -25.87 0.10 -31.59
N PRO A 335 -25.33 0.49 -32.77
CA PRO A 335 -23.95 0.18 -33.11
C PRO A 335 -23.01 0.99 -32.21
N LEU A 336 -22.12 0.29 -31.50
CA LEU A 336 -21.08 0.93 -30.68
C LEU A 336 -19.76 0.95 -31.44
N THR A 337 -18.90 1.90 -31.12
CA THR A 337 -17.54 1.95 -31.66
C THR A 337 -16.52 1.68 -30.56
N GLY A 338 -15.42 1.06 -30.96
CA GLY A 338 -14.30 0.78 -30.09
C GLY A 338 -12.99 0.75 -30.86
N ARG A 339 -11.91 0.44 -30.15
CA ARG A 339 -10.56 0.30 -30.72
C ARG A 339 -9.88 -0.94 -30.18
N VAL A 340 -9.05 -1.55 -31.03
CA VAL A 340 -8.18 -2.65 -30.62
C VAL A 340 -7.18 -2.13 -29.59
N GLN A 341 -7.24 -2.62 -28.36
CA GLN A 341 -6.29 -2.25 -27.32
C GLN A 341 -5.05 -3.13 -27.39
N SER A 342 -5.24 -4.45 -27.46
CA SER A 342 -4.14 -5.42 -27.42
C SER A 342 -4.52 -6.74 -28.09
N ILE A 343 -3.52 -7.44 -28.62
CA ILE A 343 -3.64 -8.77 -29.19
C ILE A 343 -2.90 -9.73 -28.25
N GLN A 344 -3.53 -10.81 -27.81
CA GLN A 344 -2.91 -11.75 -26.87
C GLN A 344 -1.73 -12.49 -27.54
N PRO A 345 -0.59 -12.68 -26.85
CA PRO A 345 0.59 -13.37 -27.41
C PRO A 345 0.43 -14.91 -27.42
N GLY A 346 -0.72 -15.42 -27.83
CA GLY A 346 -1.01 -16.85 -27.99
C GLY A 346 -2.50 -17.15 -28.18
N SER A 347 -2.81 -18.32 -28.74
CA SER A 347 -4.20 -18.77 -28.91
C SER A 347 -4.79 -19.28 -27.60
N GLY A 348 -6.13 -19.22 -27.46
CA GLY A 348 -6.82 -19.68 -26.26
C GLY A 348 -6.52 -21.14 -25.89
N ALA A 349 -6.22 -22.00 -26.88
CA ALA A 349 -5.85 -23.40 -26.67
C ALA A 349 -4.53 -23.60 -25.91
N ARG A 350 -3.57 -22.66 -26.02
CA ARG A 350 -2.28 -22.75 -25.32
C ARG A 350 -2.35 -22.30 -23.85
N PHE A 351 -3.38 -21.55 -23.48
CA PHE A 351 -3.63 -21.07 -22.12
C PHE A 351 -4.76 -21.85 -21.42
N SER A 352 -5.33 -22.86 -22.06
CA SER A 352 -6.31 -23.77 -21.44
C SER A 352 -5.63 -24.66 -20.40
N LEU A 353 -6.32 -24.90 -19.27
CA LEU A 353 -5.89 -25.88 -18.24
C LEU A 353 -5.83 -27.32 -18.79
N LEU A 354 -6.59 -27.61 -19.85
CA LEU A 354 -6.58 -28.87 -20.57
C LEU A 354 -6.37 -28.59 -22.06
N PRO A 355 -5.11 -28.51 -22.54
CA PRO A 355 -4.83 -28.37 -23.96
C PRO A 355 -5.26 -29.63 -24.73
N PRO A 356 -5.75 -29.49 -25.97
CA PRO A 356 -6.02 -30.65 -26.81
C PRO A 356 -4.71 -31.35 -27.20
N GLU A 357 -4.45 -32.52 -26.63
CA GLU A 357 -3.36 -33.43 -27.01
C GLU A 357 -3.85 -34.33 -28.18
N ASN A 358 -3.36 -34.06 -29.39
CA ASN A 358 -3.64 -34.91 -30.55
C ASN A 358 -2.77 -36.17 -30.50
N ALA A 359 -3.16 -37.14 -29.67
CA ALA A 359 -2.54 -38.46 -29.63
C ALA A 359 -3.09 -39.32 -30.77
N THR A 360 -2.49 -39.27 -31.97
CA THR A 360 -2.46 -40.32 -33.03
C THR A 360 -2.15 -39.70 -34.41
N GLY A 361 -0.87 -39.48 -34.73
CA GLY A 361 -0.27 -39.52 -36.09
C GLY A 361 -0.85 -38.77 -37.31
N ASN A 362 -2.07 -38.25 -37.28
CA ASN A 362 -2.76 -37.53 -38.36
C ASN A 362 -2.89 -36.06 -37.96
N PHE A 363 -2.02 -35.21 -38.52
CA PHE A 363 -2.07 -33.78 -38.27
C PHE A 363 -3.14 -33.13 -39.16
N VAL A 364 -4.25 -32.68 -38.56
CA VAL A 364 -5.22 -31.79 -39.21
C VAL A 364 -4.89 -30.36 -38.83
N LYS A 365 -4.60 -29.50 -39.83
CA LYS A 365 -4.34 -28.07 -39.60
C LYS A 365 -5.64 -27.36 -39.21
N VAL A 366 -5.85 -27.17 -37.91
CA VAL A 366 -6.95 -26.37 -37.38
C VAL A 366 -6.49 -24.93 -37.21
N VAL A 367 -7.24 -23.99 -37.78
CA VAL A 367 -6.95 -22.55 -37.64
C VAL A 367 -7.14 -22.16 -36.18
N GLN A 368 -6.06 -21.66 -35.56
CA GLN A 368 -6.10 -21.21 -34.18
C GLN A 368 -6.77 -19.84 -34.10
N ARG A 369 -7.55 -19.63 -33.03
CA ARG A 369 -8.15 -18.32 -32.73
C ARG A 369 -7.31 -17.60 -31.67
N VAL A 370 -7.02 -16.33 -31.92
CA VAL A 370 -6.25 -15.47 -31.02
C VAL A 370 -7.19 -14.40 -30.45
N PRO A 371 -7.30 -14.30 -29.12
CA PRO A 371 -8.11 -13.28 -28.48
C PRO A 371 -7.53 -11.87 -28.71
N VAL A 372 -8.40 -10.96 -29.13
CA VAL A 372 -8.11 -9.55 -29.34
C VAL A 372 -9.00 -8.74 -28.41
N LYS A 373 -8.39 -7.93 -27.55
CA LYS A 373 -9.11 -7.07 -26.62
C LYS A 373 -9.46 -5.76 -27.32
N ILE A 374 -10.75 -5.44 -27.35
CA ILE A 374 -11.31 -4.23 -27.94
C ILE A 374 -11.98 -3.43 -26.83
N VAL A 375 -11.60 -2.16 -26.68
CA VAL A 375 -12.16 -1.23 -25.69
C VAL A 375 -13.12 -0.25 -26.39
N PHE A 376 -14.19 0.15 -25.70
CA PHE A 376 -15.13 1.14 -26.23
C PHE A 376 -14.49 2.52 -26.32
N ASP A 377 -14.88 3.30 -27.33
CA ASP A 377 -14.30 4.62 -27.59
C ASP A 377 -14.68 5.66 -26.54
N ASP A 378 -15.93 5.60 -26.08
CA ASP A 378 -16.47 6.39 -24.97
C ASP A 378 -16.81 5.47 -23.78
N PRO A 379 -15.89 5.31 -22.81
CA PRO A 379 -16.14 4.51 -21.62
C PRO A 379 -17.21 5.08 -20.68
N SER A 380 -17.60 6.34 -20.88
CA SER A 380 -18.57 7.04 -20.04
C SER A 380 -20.01 6.95 -20.54
N ASP A 381 -20.22 6.42 -21.75
CA ASP A 381 -21.52 6.24 -22.36
C ASP A 381 -22.46 5.46 -21.40
N PRO A 382 -23.59 6.07 -20.96
CA PRO A 382 -24.56 5.40 -20.09
C PRO A 382 -25.11 4.09 -20.67
N PHE A 383 -25.09 3.92 -21.99
CA PHE A 383 -25.52 2.71 -22.66
C PHE A 383 -24.66 1.49 -22.29
N LEU A 384 -23.36 1.69 -22.05
CA LEU A 384 -22.45 0.61 -21.64
C LEU A 384 -22.89 -0.06 -20.33
N ARG A 385 -23.63 0.65 -19.47
CA ARG A 385 -24.18 0.13 -18.20
C ARG A 385 -25.28 -0.92 -18.40
N ARG A 386 -25.81 -1.05 -19.62
CA ARG A 386 -26.81 -2.07 -19.99
C ARG A 386 -26.16 -3.35 -20.51
N LEU A 387 -24.86 -3.31 -20.81
CA LEU A 387 -24.11 -4.45 -21.28
C LEU A 387 -23.71 -5.33 -20.09
N SER A 388 -23.86 -6.63 -20.24
CA SER A 388 -23.44 -7.61 -19.24
C SER A 388 -22.30 -8.46 -19.78
N ALA A 389 -21.42 -8.89 -18.90
CA ALA A 389 -20.42 -9.88 -19.23
C ALA A 389 -21.11 -11.16 -19.74
N GLY A 390 -20.57 -11.74 -20.83
CA GLY A 390 -21.11 -12.91 -21.51
C GLY A 390 -22.06 -12.62 -22.67
N MET A 391 -22.43 -11.36 -22.95
CA MET A 391 -23.21 -11.02 -24.15
C MET A 391 -22.38 -11.24 -25.42
N SER A 392 -22.99 -11.84 -26.44
CA SER A 392 -22.40 -12.00 -27.77
C SER A 392 -22.30 -10.66 -28.50
N VAL A 393 -21.20 -10.47 -29.22
CA VAL A 393 -20.94 -9.29 -30.03
C VAL A 393 -20.27 -9.72 -31.33
N VAL A 394 -20.61 -9.08 -32.44
CA VAL A 394 -19.95 -9.26 -33.73
C VAL A 394 -19.11 -8.01 -34.01
N PRO A 395 -17.81 -8.02 -33.67
CA PRO A 395 -16.91 -6.93 -33.97
C PRO A 395 -16.46 -6.99 -35.43
N THR A 396 -16.38 -5.81 -36.05
CA THR A 396 -15.78 -5.61 -37.37
C THR A 396 -14.65 -4.60 -37.24
N VAL A 397 -13.41 -5.07 -37.38
CA VAL A 397 -12.18 -4.26 -37.27
C VAL A 397 -11.73 -3.81 -38.65
N ASP A 398 -11.49 -2.52 -38.84
CA ASP A 398 -10.91 -1.99 -40.07
C ASP A 398 -9.37 -2.06 -40.00
N VAL A 399 -8.80 -3.03 -40.72
CA VAL A 399 -7.34 -3.24 -40.82
C VAL A 399 -6.68 -2.43 -41.94
N GLY A 400 -7.44 -1.56 -42.61
CA GLY A 400 -6.98 -0.66 -43.66
C GLY A 400 -6.54 0.71 -43.15
N VAL A 401 -6.96 1.06 -41.94
CA VAL A 401 -6.57 2.31 -41.27
C VAL A 401 -5.24 2.10 -40.56
N GLU A 402 -4.26 2.95 -40.87
CA GLU A 402 -3.00 2.98 -40.11
C GLU A 402 -3.29 3.52 -38.70
N PRO A 403 -2.81 2.84 -37.64
CA PRO A 403 -3.02 3.30 -36.27
C PRO A 403 -2.38 4.68 -36.09
N SER A 404 -3.11 5.61 -35.45
CA SER A 404 -2.59 6.95 -35.19
C SER A 404 -1.28 6.88 -34.37
N PRO A 405 -0.22 7.63 -34.71
CA PRO A 405 1.12 7.52 -34.10
C PRO A 405 1.20 7.65 -32.57
N GLY A 406 0.15 8.16 -31.91
CA GLY A 406 0.07 8.30 -30.44
C GLY A 406 -0.76 7.24 -29.72
N ALA A 407 -1.21 6.17 -30.39
CA ALA A 407 -2.00 5.10 -29.77
C ALA A 407 -1.13 4.05 -29.05
N GLU A 408 0.06 3.74 -29.58
CA GLU A 408 1.01 2.81 -28.94
C GLU A 408 1.59 3.36 -27.62
N GLU A 409 1.86 4.68 -27.55
CA GLU A 409 2.34 5.35 -26.33
C GLU A 409 1.28 5.44 -25.23
N ARG A 410 0.02 5.73 -25.59
CA ARG A 410 -1.11 5.75 -24.64
C ARG A 410 -1.43 4.37 -24.07
N ASN A 411 -1.30 3.32 -24.89
CA ASN A 411 -1.47 1.94 -24.43
C ASN A 411 -0.33 1.49 -23.50
N ARG A 412 0.90 1.98 -23.65
CA ARG A 412 1.98 1.74 -22.66
C ARG A 412 1.73 2.46 -21.34
N ALA A 413 1.24 3.71 -21.37
CA ALA A 413 0.95 4.48 -20.16
C ALA A 413 -0.23 3.93 -19.35
N ALA A 414 -1.31 3.48 -20.00
CA ALA A 414 -2.49 2.91 -19.32
C ALA A 414 -2.17 1.59 -18.57
N THR A 415 -1.27 0.76 -19.11
CA THR A 415 -0.80 -0.46 -18.43
C THR A 415 -0.02 -0.13 -17.15
N LEU A 416 0.79 0.93 -17.16
CA LEU A 416 1.60 1.34 -16.00
C LEU A 416 0.82 2.10 -14.92
N THR A 417 -0.32 2.70 -15.25
CA THR A 417 -1.12 3.46 -14.27
C THR A 417 -2.04 2.56 -13.43
N THR A 418 -2.32 1.34 -13.90
CA THR A 418 -3.18 0.36 -13.19
C THR A 418 -2.40 -0.51 -12.19
N GLU A 419 -1.07 -0.58 -12.32
CA GLU A 419 -0.17 -1.29 -11.38
C GLU A 419 0.33 -0.39 -10.22
N GLY A 420 -0.11 0.86 -10.14
CA GLY A 420 0.47 1.86 -9.26
C GLY A 420 -0.50 2.46 -8.25
N ARG A 421 -0.88 1.70 -7.21
CA ARG A 421 -0.98 2.17 -5.81
C ARG A 421 -1.25 0.99 -4.86
N PRO A 422 -0.58 0.96 -3.69
CA PRO A 422 -0.55 -0.20 -2.78
C PRO A 422 -1.90 -0.53 -2.16
#